data_AF-A0A2C9ZJL7-F1
#
_entry.id   AF-A0A2C9ZJL7-F1
#
_cell.length_a   1.000
_cell.length_b   1.000
_cell.length_c   1.000
_cell.angle_alpha   90.00
_cell.angle_beta   90.00
_cell.angle_gamma   90.00
#
_symmetry.space_group_name_H-M   'P 1'
#
loop_
_entity.id
_entity.type
_entity.pdbx_description
1 polymer ?
#
loop_
_entity_poly.entity_id
_entity_poly.type
_entity_poly.pdbx_seq_one_letter_code
_entity_poly.pdbx_strand_id
1 'polypeptide(L)'
;MTAHANGPLSSRRPPDDGRAQDAVTAFDAGLSDQERRVLTERVYAANPRTQSEVADLLGLSRERVTQIDRSTRHRLRSLIDADPALAQLSAMINRRAAPVADAAALMADSTLAGTPVGDVEAPCWRVVAAASGLRTSENWIIRGSLRSVAEFTKSAVAAAARPGEVASVVTIADHLGLSGDSAARWLRRVGYELLDDHAIATRSTTGEIVAAALSIRGAPLTFDEIVDATSAIPRAHNSIRNALASDARIVKTDRTRYGLAEWGLPRYEPVHLQIDAILSDRGGAAPLDDVIATIRGRHDVSEATIRAYAGAGEFQIRGGLVTRRERTYRPRRTPGRTRGLYREDDAVHWATTITPAQCRGTGFTIPSALAGLLGIGPGAPISLETPLGPQTFMWASVQARSGSIKRFIDALELTAGAAVFLDFGPGTFAVRRAEHSGASPTAAILTRLGRRPERVGRPRLTRILAESLWLPPESTSDRVVDLLVSRRETDLADRVASALR
;
A
#
# COMPACT_ATOMS: atom_id res chain seq x y z
N MET A 1 -61.49 -20.08 -13.30
CA MET A 1 -62.20 -18.79 -13.15
C MET A 1 -61.19 -17.66 -13.07
N THR A 2 -61.04 -16.99 -14.21
CA THR A 2 -60.67 -15.58 -14.41
C THR A 2 -59.52 -14.97 -13.60
N ALA A 3 -58.40 -14.85 -14.29
CA ALA A 3 -57.33 -13.89 -14.04
C ALA A 3 -57.87 -12.45 -14.07
N HIS A 4 -57.53 -11.65 -13.05
CA HIS A 4 -57.61 -10.20 -13.13
C HIS A 4 -56.25 -9.66 -13.53
N ALA A 5 -56.18 -9.15 -14.77
CA ALA A 5 -55.09 -8.35 -15.26
C ALA A 5 -55.12 -6.97 -14.57
N ASN A 6 -54.19 -6.73 -13.65
CA ASN A 6 -53.86 -5.38 -13.22
C ASN A 6 -52.97 -4.75 -14.30
N GLY A 7 -53.59 -3.98 -15.20
CA GLY A 7 -52.87 -3.04 -16.04
C GLY A 7 -52.15 -1.97 -15.19
N PRO A 8 -51.07 -1.37 -15.70
CA PRO A 8 -50.36 -0.34 -14.96
C PRO A 8 -51.28 0.85 -14.71
N LEU A 9 -51.41 1.22 -13.44
CA LEU A 9 -52.07 2.46 -13.01
C LEU A 9 -51.36 3.62 -13.69
N SER A 10 -52.05 4.24 -14.65
CA SER A 10 -51.62 5.50 -15.27
C SER A 10 -51.55 6.55 -14.16
N SER A 11 -50.34 6.94 -13.76
CA SER A 11 -50.11 7.98 -12.77
C SER A 11 -50.70 9.28 -13.31
N ARG A 12 -51.86 9.66 -12.76
CA ARG A 12 -52.56 10.88 -13.13
C ARG A 12 -51.65 12.06 -12.78
N ARG A 13 -51.00 12.66 -13.80
CA ARG A 13 -50.13 13.83 -13.64
C ARG A 13 -50.91 14.97 -12.96
N PRO A 14 -50.26 15.78 -12.11
CA PRO A 14 -50.84 17.02 -11.63
C PRO A 14 -51.35 17.85 -12.82
N PRO A 15 -52.55 18.47 -12.73
CA PRO A 15 -53.12 19.23 -13.84
C PRO A 15 -52.22 20.37 -14.32
N ASP A 16 -51.43 20.96 -13.42
CA ASP A 16 -50.48 22.04 -13.75
C ASP A 16 -49.25 21.53 -14.53
N ASP A 17 -48.80 20.30 -14.30
CA ASP A 17 -47.67 19.69 -15.03
C ASP A 17 -48.04 19.44 -16.51
N GLY A 18 -49.29 19.04 -16.78
CA GLY A 18 -49.79 18.85 -18.14
C GLY A 18 -49.79 20.16 -18.93
N ARG A 19 -50.29 21.24 -18.31
CA ARG A 19 -50.30 22.59 -18.90
C ARG A 19 -48.89 23.09 -19.21
N ALA A 20 -47.95 22.90 -18.28
CA ALA A 20 -46.56 23.29 -18.46
C ALA A 20 -45.92 22.53 -19.64
N GLN A 21 -46.22 21.24 -19.78
CA GLN A 21 -45.72 20.45 -20.90
C GLN A 21 -46.30 20.91 -22.24
N ASP A 22 -47.60 21.16 -22.31
CA ASP A 22 -48.25 21.70 -23.51
C ASP A 22 -47.64 23.05 -23.93
N ALA A 23 -47.33 23.91 -22.95
CA ALA A 23 -46.70 25.21 -23.18
C ALA A 23 -45.29 25.06 -23.78
N VAL A 24 -44.51 24.09 -23.31
CA VAL A 24 -43.18 23.78 -23.86
C VAL A 24 -43.27 23.12 -25.24
N THR A 25 -44.24 22.23 -25.46
CA THR A 25 -44.49 21.62 -26.79
C THR A 25 -44.91 22.67 -27.81
N ALA A 26 -45.78 23.62 -27.43
CA ALA A 26 -46.17 24.74 -28.28
C ALA A 26 -44.97 25.64 -28.60
N PHE A 27 -44.07 25.84 -27.63
CA PHE A 27 -42.82 26.56 -27.87
C PHE A 27 -41.94 25.86 -28.91
N ASP A 28 -41.73 24.55 -28.78
CA ASP A 28 -40.94 23.76 -29.73
C ASP A 28 -41.54 23.77 -31.14
N ALA A 29 -42.87 23.69 -31.25
CA ALA A 29 -43.58 23.77 -32.54
C ALA A 29 -43.40 25.14 -33.23
N GLY A 30 -43.16 26.21 -32.47
CA GLY A 30 -42.91 27.56 -32.96
C GLY A 30 -41.45 27.89 -33.26
N LEU A 31 -40.55 26.90 -33.31
CA LEU A 31 -39.13 27.08 -33.65
C LEU A 31 -38.89 26.78 -35.14
N SER A 32 -38.06 27.59 -35.78
CA SER A 32 -37.46 27.25 -37.08
C SER A 32 -36.49 26.07 -36.95
N ASP A 33 -36.20 25.39 -38.07
CA ASP A 33 -35.24 24.27 -38.09
C ASP A 33 -33.85 24.66 -37.55
N GLN A 34 -33.41 25.89 -37.82
CA GLN A 34 -32.14 26.41 -37.31
C GLN A 34 -32.19 26.63 -35.79
N GLU A 35 -33.26 27.25 -35.29
CA GLU A 35 -33.45 27.45 -33.84
C GLU A 35 -33.53 26.12 -33.10
N ARG A 36 -34.29 25.16 -33.64
CA ARG A 36 -34.43 23.81 -33.11
C ARG A 36 -33.08 23.11 -32.99
N ARG A 37 -32.26 23.14 -34.06
CA ARG A 37 -30.92 22.55 -34.03
C ARG A 37 -29.99 23.20 -33.00
N VAL A 38 -29.99 24.53 -32.92
CA VAL A 38 -29.18 25.25 -31.91
C VAL A 38 -29.64 24.89 -30.49
N LEU A 39 -30.95 24.82 -30.25
CA LEU A 39 -31.53 24.45 -28.96
C LEU A 39 -31.18 23.00 -28.57
N THR A 40 -31.28 22.06 -29.51
CA THR A 40 -30.91 20.66 -29.28
C THR A 40 -29.46 20.53 -28.80
N GLU A 41 -28.51 21.18 -29.48
CA GLU A 41 -27.08 21.06 -29.17
C GLU A 41 -26.65 21.85 -27.91
N ARG A 42 -27.36 22.92 -27.55
CA ARG A 42 -26.93 23.85 -26.47
C ARG A 42 -27.80 23.87 -25.22
N VAL A 43 -29.02 23.36 -25.30
CA VAL A 43 -29.99 23.38 -24.20
C VAL A 43 -30.45 21.97 -23.86
N TYR A 44 -30.80 21.15 -24.85
CA TYR A 44 -31.33 19.81 -24.60
C TYR A 44 -30.24 18.75 -24.37
N ALA A 45 -29.08 18.92 -25.02
CA ALA A 45 -27.94 18.01 -24.88
C ALA A 45 -27.45 17.89 -23.42
N ALA A 46 -27.14 16.66 -22.99
CA ALA A 46 -26.57 16.39 -21.67
C ALA A 46 -25.17 17.03 -21.48
N ASN A 47 -24.44 17.20 -22.59
CA ASN A 47 -23.16 17.90 -22.65
C ASN A 47 -23.26 19.00 -23.72
N PRO A 48 -23.72 20.21 -23.34
CA PRO A 48 -23.92 21.31 -24.28
C PRO A 48 -22.64 21.69 -25.04
N ARG A 49 -22.72 21.76 -26.36
CA ARG A 49 -21.61 22.23 -27.21
C ARG A 49 -21.40 23.74 -27.09
N THR A 50 -20.17 24.19 -27.31
CA THR A 50 -19.82 25.60 -27.43
C THR A 50 -20.47 26.23 -28.66
N GLN A 51 -20.59 27.56 -28.68
CA GLN A 51 -21.11 28.30 -29.85
C GLN A 51 -20.29 28.04 -31.10
N SER A 52 -18.96 27.91 -30.97
CA SER A 52 -18.06 27.63 -32.09
C SER A 52 -18.31 26.23 -32.66
N GLU A 53 -18.39 25.20 -31.81
CA GLU A 53 -18.65 23.83 -32.27
C GLU A 53 -20.01 23.69 -32.97
N VAL A 54 -21.04 24.42 -32.50
CA VAL A 54 -22.36 24.44 -33.15
C VAL A 54 -22.34 25.23 -34.45
N ALA A 55 -21.56 26.31 -34.51
CA ALA A 55 -21.38 27.09 -35.73
C ALA A 55 -20.75 26.24 -36.85
N ASP A 56 -19.69 25.50 -36.51
CA ASP A 56 -19.03 24.57 -37.42
C ASP A 56 -19.99 23.45 -37.87
N LEU A 57 -20.75 22.86 -36.93
CA LEU A 57 -21.71 21.79 -37.20
C LEU A 57 -22.84 22.22 -38.15
N LEU A 58 -23.30 23.47 -38.02
CA LEU A 58 -24.43 23.98 -38.79
C LEU A 58 -24.02 24.77 -40.03
N GLY A 59 -22.72 24.95 -40.28
CA GLY A 59 -22.22 25.80 -41.37
C GLY A 59 -22.62 27.28 -41.20
N LEU A 60 -22.73 27.76 -39.96
CA LEU A 60 -23.12 29.13 -39.62
C LEU A 60 -21.93 29.89 -39.03
N SER A 61 -22.02 31.22 -38.96
CA SER A 61 -21.07 32.00 -38.17
C SER A 61 -21.33 31.84 -36.67
N ARG A 62 -20.27 31.91 -35.86
CA ARG A 62 -20.37 31.91 -34.39
C ARG A 62 -21.31 33.00 -33.87
N GLU A 63 -21.27 34.18 -34.50
CA GLU A 63 -22.13 35.30 -34.13
C GLU A 63 -23.61 34.97 -34.40
N ARG A 64 -23.91 34.33 -35.53
CA ARG A 64 -25.28 33.90 -35.85
C ARG A 64 -25.81 32.89 -34.84
N VAL A 65 -25.02 31.88 -34.47
CA VAL A 65 -25.39 30.92 -33.40
C VAL A 65 -25.59 31.63 -32.07
N THR A 66 -24.77 32.62 -31.74
CA THR A 66 -24.90 33.42 -30.51
C THR A 66 -26.20 34.19 -30.47
N GLN A 67 -26.59 34.81 -31.57
CA GLN A 67 -27.87 35.53 -31.70
C GLN A 67 -29.06 34.60 -31.55
N ILE A 68 -29.03 33.43 -32.21
CA ILE A 68 -30.08 32.41 -32.11
C ILE A 68 -30.20 31.92 -30.66
N ASP A 69 -29.10 31.46 -30.04
CA ASP A 69 -29.08 30.96 -28.66
C ASP A 69 -29.60 32.00 -27.67
N ARG A 70 -29.22 33.28 -27.83
CA ARG A 70 -29.70 34.37 -26.98
C ARG A 70 -31.19 34.62 -27.14
N SER A 71 -31.67 34.68 -28.38
CA SER A 71 -33.09 34.88 -28.70
C SER A 71 -33.95 33.75 -28.15
N THR A 72 -33.56 32.50 -28.40
CA THR A 72 -34.31 31.32 -27.95
C THR A 72 -34.32 31.21 -26.43
N ARG A 73 -33.20 31.49 -25.73
CA ARG A 73 -33.19 31.53 -24.25
C ARG A 73 -34.05 32.64 -23.68
N HIS A 74 -34.11 33.79 -24.34
CA HIS A 74 -34.99 34.88 -23.91
C HIS A 74 -36.47 34.50 -24.04
N ARG A 75 -36.87 33.90 -25.17
CA ARG A 75 -38.23 33.38 -25.36
C ARG A 75 -38.58 32.27 -24.34
N LEU A 76 -37.65 31.35 -24.08
CA LEU A 76 -37.82 30.33 -23.03
C LEU A 76 -37.99 30.94 -21.64
N ARG A 77 -37.24 32.01 -21.33
CA ARG A 77 -37.40 32.71 -20.05
C ARG A 77 -38.81 33.27 -19.91
N SER A 78 -39.30 33.97 -20.92
CA SER A 78 -40.65 34.55 -20.89
C SER A 78 -41.72 33.47 -20.74
N LEU A 79 -41.54 32.30 -21.35
CA LEU A 79 -42.42 31.13 -21.16
C LEU A 79 -42.40 30.64 -19.71
N ILE A 80 -41.20 30.47 -19.14
CA ILE A 80 -41.01 30.00 -17.76
C ILE A 80 -41.65 30.98 -16.77
N ASP A 81 -41.51 32.28 -16.98
CA ASP A 81 -42.04 33.30 -16.08
C ASP A 81 -43.58 33.41 -16.19
N ALA A 82 -44.16 33.09 -17.34
CA ALA A 82 -45.61 33.11 -17.58
C ALA A 82 -46.34 31.85 -17.09
N ASP A 83 -45.64 30.73 -16.93
CA ASP A 83 -46.20 29.47 -16.45
C ASP A 83 -45.91 29.22 -14.95
N PRO A 84 -46.92 29.13 -14.07
CA PRO A 84 -46.68 28.97 -12.64
C PRO A 84 -45.86 27.72 -12.25
N ALA A 85 -46.04 26.59 -12.93
CA ALA A 85 -45.34 25.36 -12.62
C ALA A 85 -43.88 25.41 -13.08
N LEU A 86 -43.62 25.95 -14.27
CA LEU A 86 -42.26 26.22 -14.75
C LEU A 86 -41.55 27.28 -13.90
N ALA A 87 -42.24 28.34 -13.48
CA ALA A 87 -41.72 29.36 -12.57
C ALA A 87 -41.35 28.75 -11.21
N GLN A 88 -42.19 27.86 -10.67
CA GLN A 88 -41.91 27.14 -9.43
C GLN A 88 -40.68 26.22 -9.56
N LEU A 89 -40.58 25.47 -10.67
CA LEU A 89 -39.41 24.64 -10.98
C LEU A 89 -38.13 25.50 -11.10
N SER A 90 -38.21 26.64 -11.79
CA SER A 90 -37.12 27.61 -11.92
C SER A 90 -36.67 28.14 -10.55
N ALA A 91 -37.62 28.51 -9.67
CA ALA A 91 -37.32 28.95 -8.32
C ALA A 91 -36.67 27.83 -7.47
N MET A 92 -37.17 26.59 -7.58
CA MET A 92 -36.59 25.43 -6.91
C MET A 92 -35.14 25.16 -7.36
N ILE A 93 -34.90 25.16 -8.67
CA ILE A 93 -33.56 25.01 -9.26
C ILE A 93 -32.63 26.10 -8.74
N ASN A 94 -33.08 27.37 -8.75
CA ASN A 94 -32.23 28.48 -8.32
C ASN A 94 -31.85 28.42 -6.84
N ARG A 95 -32.78 27.99 -5.97
CA ARG A 95 -32.50 27.77 -4.54
C ARG A 95 -31.51 26.65 -4.30
N ARG A 96 -31.61 25.53 -5.04
CA ARG A 96 -30.74 24.36 -4.85
C ARG A 96 -29.37 24.53 -5.49
N ALA A 97 -29.26 25.21 -6.63
CA ALA A 97 -28.01 25.39 -7.36
C ALA A 97 -27.13 26.47 -6.71
N ALA A 98 -26.71 26.26 -5.46
CA ALA A 98 -25.94 27.21 -4.65
C ALA A 98 -24.81 26.50 -3.88
N PRO A 99 -23.67 26.15 -4.53
CA PRO A 99 -23.34 26.43 -5.93
C PRO A 99 -23.69 25.31 -6.92
N VAL A 100 -24.05 24.13 -6.43
CA VAL A 100 -24.30 22.93 -7.25
C VAL A 100 -25.54 22.20 -6.77
N ALA A 101 -26.35 21.70 -7.70
CA ALA A 101 -27.49 20.84 -7.40
C ALA A 101 -27.43 19.56 -8.22
N ASP A 102 -27.90 18.49 -7.58
CA ASP A 102 -28.09 17.19 -8.19
C ASP A 102 -29.47 17.10 -8.84
N ALA A 103 -29.50 16.88 -10.15
CA ALA A 103 -30.73 16.77 -10.90
C ALA A 103 -31.53 15.53 -10.52
N ALA A 104 -30.89 14.45 -10.05
CA ALA A 104 -31.61 13.26 -9.60
C ALA A 104 -32.48 13.57 -8.37
N ALA A 105 -31.93 14.28 -7.39
CA ALA A 105 -32.67 14.78 -6.23
C ALA A 105 -33.79 15.74 -6.64
N LEU A 106 -33.55 16.59 -7.64
CA LEU A 106 -34.58 17.49 -8.17
C LEU A 106 -35.76 16.73 -8.81
N MET A 107 -35.47 15.66 -9.58
CA MET A 107 -36.50 14.83 -10.22
C MET A 107 -37.28 13.98 -9.22
N ALA A 108 -36.67 13.60 -8.10
CA ALA A 108 -37.37 12.94 -7.00
C ALA A 108 -38.42 13.86 -6.34
N ASP A 109 -38.13 15.16 -6.25
CA ASP A 109 -39.00 16.14 -5.59
C ASP A 109 -39.98 16.84 -6.54
N SER A 110 -39.83 16.68 -7.86
CA SER A 110 -40.71 17.26 -8.87
C SER A 110 -40.84 16.36 -10.09
N THR A 111 -42.07 15.90 -10.33
CA THR A 111 -42.46 15.13 -11.53
C THR A 111 -42.22 15.91 -12.81
N LEU A 112 -42.53 17.22 -12.81
CA LEU A 112 -42.26 18.10 -13.94
C LEU A 112 -40.77 18.14 -14.29
N ALA A 113 -39.87 18.16 -13.30
CA ALA A 113 -38.43 18.22 -13.55
C ALA A 113 -37.93 17.08 -14.45
N GLY A 114 -38.47 15.87 -14.27
CA GLY A 114 -38.10 14.67 -15.05
C GLY A 114 -38.88 14.50 -16.36
N THR A 115 -39.85 15.37 -16.64
CA THR A 115 -40.72 15.25 -17.81
C THR A 115 -39.94 15.50 -19.11
N PRO A 116 -40.04 14.64 -20.13
CA PRO A 116 -39.29 14.78 -21.38
C PRO A 116 -39.80 15.96 -22.22
N VAL A 117 -38.85 16.67 -22.83
CA VAL A 117 -39.04 17.88 -23.65
C VAL A 117 -38.22 17.77 -24.93
N GLY A 118 -38.80 18.21 -26.05
CA GLY A 118 -38.18 18.21 -27.36
C GLY A 118 -37.94 16.81 -27.95
N ASP A 119 -37.41 16.77 -29.17
CA ASP A 119 -37.24 15.53 -29.95
C ASP A 119 -36.20 14.57 -29.35
N VAL A 120 -35.33 15.09 -28.49
CA VAL A 120 -34.29 14.31 -27.78
C VAL A 120 -34.69 13.92 -26.37
N GLU A 121 -35.96 14.12 -26.00
CA GLU A 121 -36.55 13.78 -24.69
C GLU A 121 -35.72 14.28 -23.50
N ALA A 122 -35.20 15.51 -23.60
CA ALA A 122 -34.44 16.11 -22.51
C ALA A 122 -35.35 16.36 -21.30
N PRO A 123 -34.91 16.09 -20.07
CA PRO A 123 -35.70 16.37 -18.89
C PRO A 123 -35.92 17.88 -18.73
N CYS A 124 -37.14 18.28 -18.37
CA CYS A 124 -37.57 19.67 -18.29
C CYS A 124 -36.64 20.54 -17.43
N TRP A 125 -36.10 20.01 -16.34
CA TRP A 125 -35.15 20.75 -15.48
C TRP A 125 -33.96 21.31 -16.26
N ARG A 126 -33.50 20.61 -17.30
CA ARG A 126 -32.33 21.03 -18.09
C ARG A 126 -32.66 22.27 -18.90
N VAL A 127 -33.86 22.30 -19.48
CA VAL A 127 -34.39 23.43 -20.24
C VAL A 127 -34.54 24.65 -19.32
N VAL A 128 -35.18 24.45 -18.17
CA VAL A 128 -35.40 25.51 -17.18
C VAL A 128 -34.08 26.05 -16.61
N ALA A 129 -33.13 25.18 -16.28
CA ALA A 129 -31.81 25.56 -15.79
C ALA A 129 -31.00 26.32 -16.85
N ALA A 130 -30.99 25.85 -18.10
CA ALA A 130 -30.28 26.47 -19.20
C ALA A 130 -30.87 27.85 -19.56
N ALA A 131 -32.20 27.97 -19.64
CA ALA A 131 -32.88 29.26 -19.77
C ALA A 131 -32.58 30.17 -18.55
N SER A 132 -32.30 29.54 -17.40
CA SER A 132 -31.85 30.23 -16.19
C SER A 132 -30.44 30.81 -16.23
N GLY A 133 -29.68 30.56 -17.29
CA GLY A 133 -28.27 30.92 -17.39
C GLY A 133 -27.36 30.02 -16.52
N LEU A 134 -27.90 28.93 -15.98
CA LEU A 134 -27.13 27.94 -15.23
C LEU A 134 -26.46 26.97 -16.20
N ARG A 135 -25.29 26.47 -15.82
CA ARG A 135 -24.62 25.42 -16.58
C ARG A 135 -25.23 24.08 -16.21
N THR A 136 -25.45 23.25 -17.22
CA THR A 136 -25.92 21.89 -17.06
C THR A 136 -24.86 20.95 -17.61
N SER A 137 -24.57 19.88 -16.88
CA SER A 137 -23.62 18.85 -17.30
C SER A 137 -24.06 17.52 -16.74
N GLU A 138 -24.42 16.59 -17.61
CA GLU A 138 -25.04 15.31 -17.26
C GLU A 138 -26.28 15.52 -16.36
N ASN A 139 -26.13 15.23 -15.06
CA ASN A 139 -27.15 15.33 -14.01
C ASN A 139 -26.81 16.41 -12.97
N TRP A 140 -25.93 17.37 -13.31
CA TRP A 140 -25.53 18.45 -12.42
C TRP A 140 -26.00 19.80 -12.95
N ILE A 141 -26.50 20.63 -12.03
CA ILE A 141 -26.84 22.03 -12.26
C ILE A 141 -25.82 22.88 -11.52
N ILE A 142 -25.09 23.72 -12.25
CA ILE A 142 -23.90 24.40 -11.75
C ILE A 142 -24.10 25.91 -11.91
N ARG A 143 -23.95 26.65 -10.81
CA ARG A 143 -23.89 28.11 -10.81
C ARG A 143 -22.46 28.57 -10.99
N GLY A 144 -22.21 29.35 -12.05
CA GLY A 144 -20.87 29.84 -12.38
C GLY A 144 -20.08 28.87 -13.27
N SER A 145 -18.81 28.63 -12.94
CA SER A 145 -17.92 27.73 -13.71
C SER A 145 -17.64 26.45 -12.93
N LEU A 146 -17.36 25.34 -13.64
CA LEU A 146 -16.98 24.09 -12.96
C LEU A 146 -15.73 24.28 -12.08
N ARG A 147 -14.77 25.11 -12.53
CA ARG A 147 -13.58 25.47 -11.76
C ARG A 147 -13.92 26.19 -10.45
N SER A 148 -14.80 27.20 -10.48
CA SER A 148 -15.19 27.92 -9.26
C SER A 148 -15.93 27.02 -8.27
N VAL A 149 -16.76 26.09 -8.76
CA VAL A 149 -17.44 25.12 -7.88
C VAL A 149 -16.48 24.08 -7.33
N ALA A 150 -15.47 23.64 -8.10
CA ALA A 150 -14.42 22.76 -7.60
C ALA A 150 -13.59 23.44 -6.47
N GLU A 151 -13.22 24.71 -6.63
CA GLU A 151 -12.53 25.49 -5.58
C GLU A 151 -13.43 25.70 -4.34
N PHE A 152 -14.72 25.95 -4.54
CA PHE A 152 -15.68 26.00 -3.44
C PHE A 152 -15.78 24.65 -2.72
N THR A 153 -15.82 23.54 -3.47
CA THR A 153 -15.86 22.18 -2.92
C THR A 153 -14.60 21.89 -2.11
N LYS A 154 -13.43 22.26 -2.61
CA LYS A 154 -12.17 22.15 -1.87
C LYS A 154 -12.19 22.96 -0.57
N SER A 155 -12.79 24.15 -0.60
CA SER A 155 -12.96 24.98 0.61
C SER A 155 -13.94 24.35 1.60
N ALA A 156 -15.03 23.74 1.12
CA ALA A 156 -15.97 22.98 1.93
C ALA A 156 -15.31 21.75 2.58
N VAL A 157 -14.49 21.01 1.84
CA VAL A 157 -13.68 19.90 2.38
C VAL A 157 -12.73 20.40 3.47
N ALA A 158 -12.02 21.50 3.24
CA ALA A 158 -11.11 22.08 4.23
C ALA A 158 -11.84 22.59 5.49
N ALA A 159 -13.03 23.18 5.33
CA ALA A 159 -13.85 23.65 6.44
C ALA A 159 -14.49 22.50 7.25
N ALA A 160 -14.80 21.38 6.59
CA ALA A 160 -15.33 20.18 7.21
C ALA A 160 -14.26 19.36 7.95
N ALA A 161 -12.97 19.53 7.62
CA ALA A 161 -11.88 18.86 8.30
C ALA A 161 -11.57 19.53 9.64
N ARG A 162 -11.59 18.77 10.74
CA ARG A 162 -11.05 19.26 12.03
C ARG A 162 -9.53 19.16 12.01
N PRO A 163 -8.80 19.90 12.87
CA PRO A 163 -7.36 19.73 13.01
C PRO A 163 -7.01 18.26 13.29
N GLY A 164 -6.21 17.64 12.41
CA GLY A 164 -5.81 16.22 12.53
C GLY A 164 -6.81 15.20 11.96
N GLU A 165 -8.00 15.65 11.55
CA GLU A 165 -9.07 14.79 11.05
C GLU A 165 -9.30 14.94 9.54
N VAL A 166 -9.86 13.89 8.95
CA VAL A 166 -10.33 13.89 7.56
C VAL A 166 -11.77 14.39 7.53
N ALA A 167 -12.16 15.13 6.50
CA ALA A 167 -13.52 15.61 6.34
C ALA A 167 -14.49 14.46 6.00
N SER A 168 -15.55 14.32 6.79
CA SER A 168 -16.64 13.37 6.49
C SER A 168 -17.52 13.87 5.34
N VAL A 169 -18.03 12.94 4.54
CA VAL A 169 -18.94 13.25 3.41
C VAL A 169 -20.19 13.96 3.90
N VAL A 170 -20.72 13.59 5.07
CA VAL A 170 -21.92 14.22 5.67
C VAL A 170 -21.67 15.69 5.95
N THR A 171 -20.57 16.02 6.63
CA THR A 171 -20.24 17.42 6.94
C THR A 171 -19.95 18.22 5.67
N ILE A 172 -19.33 17.62 4.66
CA ILE A 172 -19.14 18.27 3.35
C ILE A 172 -20.48 18.51 2.66
N ALA A 173 -21.40 17.54 2.72
CA ALA A 173 -22.73 17.63 2.12
C ALA A 173 -23.51 18.83 2.67
N ASP A 174 -23.44 19.06 3.99
CA ASP A 174 -24.06 20.22 4.65
C ASP A 174 -23.52 21.55 4.11
N HIS A 175 -22.21 21.66 3.92
CA HIS A 175 -21.57 22.86 3.34
C HIS A 175 -21.94 23.09 1.87
N LEU A 176 -22.23 22.02 1.12
CA LEU A 176 -22.60 22.08 -0.28
C LEU A 176 -24.13 22.19 -0.50
N GLY A 177 -24.94 22.02 0.55
CA GLY A 177 -26.40 21.92 0.43
C GLY A 177 -26.86 20.68 -0.35
N LEU A 178 -26.11 19.59 -0.27
CA LEU A 178 -26.37 18.32 -0.96
C LEU A 178 -26.83 17.23 0.03
N SER A 179 -27.48 16.19 -0.48
CA SER A 179 -27.62 14.94 0.27
C SER A 179 -26.26 14.22 0.38
N GLY A 180 -26.11 13.30 1.34
CA GLY A 180 -24.88 12.50 1.47
C GLY A 180 -24.51 11.75 0.19
N ASP A 181 -25.49 11.10 -0.45
CA ASP A 181 -25.28 10.36 -1.71
C ASP A 181 -24.91 11.30 -2.87
N SER A 182 -25.57 12.46 -2.96
CA SER A 182 -25.23 13.49 -3.96
C SER A 182 -23.82 14.01 -3.73
N ALA A 183 -23.43 14.31 -2.49
CA ALA A 183 -22.09 14.78 -2.15
C ALA A 183 -21.03 13.73 -2.48
N ALA A 184 -21.26 12.45 -2.16
CA ALA A 184 -20.37 11.35 -2.50
C ALA A 184 -20.13 11.22 -4.02
N ARG A 185 -21.18 11.35 -4.84
CA ARG A 185 -21.05 11.35 -6.31
C ARG A 185 -20.35 12.60 -6.83
N TRP A 186 -20.66 13.77 -6.25
CA TRP A 186 -20.03 15.03 -6.61
C TRP A 186 -18.52 15.03 -6.32
N LEU A 187 -18.13 14.59 -5.13
CA LEU A 187 -16.74 14.49 -4.69
C LEU A 187 -15.91 13.63 -5.64
N ARG A 188 -16.42 12.46 -6.04
CA ARG A 188 -15.78 11.61 -7.06
C ARG A 188 -15.61 12.32 -8.40
N ARG A 189 -16.63 13.05 -8.84
CA ARG A 189 -16.56 13.83 -10.08
C ARG A 189 -15.47 14.91 -10.04
N VAL A 190 -15.21 15.51 -8.89
CA VAL A 190 -14.25 16.63 -8.77
C VAL A 190 -12.86 16.21 -8.25
N GLY A 191 -12.57 14.91 -8.19
CA GLY A 191 -11.22 14.40 -7.92
C GLY A 191 -10.95 14.00 -6.46
N TYR A 192 -11.97 13.45 -5.79
CA TYR A 192 -11.84 12.80 -4.49
C TYR A 192 -12.24 11.32 -4.58
N GLU A 193 -11.55 10.47 -3.85
CA GLU A 193 -11.99 9.13 -3.50
C GLU A 193 -12.63 9.14 -2.10
N LEU A 194 -13.34 8.07 -1.76
CA LEU A 194 -13.95 7.93 -0.44
C LEU A 194 -13.29 6.79 0.34
N LEU A 195 -12.99 7.05 1.61
CA LEU A 195 -12.46 6.09 2.57
C LEU A 195 -13.36 6.11 3.81
N ASP A 196 -14.11 5.04 4.07
CA ASP A 196 -15.07 4.96 5.19
C ASP A 196 -15.94 6.23 5.34
N ASP A 197 -16.56 6.68 4.24
CA ASP A 197 -17.37 7.92 4.16
C ASP A 197 -16.63 9.23 4.44
N HIS A 198 -15.32 9.25 4.24
CA HIS A 198 -14.49 10.46 4.30
C HIS A 198 -13.86 10.79 2.95
N ALA A 199 -13.74 12.07 2.64
CA ALA A 199 -13.20 12.53 1.36
C ALA A 199 -11.66 12.54 1.37
N ILE A 200 -11.05 11.81 0.45
CA ILE A 200 -9.60 11.74 0.24
C ILE A 200 -9.29 12.25 -1.16
N ALA A 201 -8.38 13.21 -1.31
CA ALA A 201 -8.00 13.67 -2.64
C ALA A 201 -7.39 12.53 -3.48
N THR A 202 -7.78 12.38 -4.75
CA THR A 202 -7.28 11.27 -5.60
C THR A 202 -5.75 11.28 -5.76
N ARG A 203 -5.12 12.45 -5.62
CA ARG A 203 -3.66 12.61 -5.70
C ARG A 203 -2.93 12.38 -4.38
N SER A 204 -3.61 11.86 -3.36
CA SER A 204 -3.00 11.64 -2.06
C SER A 204 -1.88 10.60 -2.08
N THR A 205 -0.84 10.90 -1.32
CA THR A 205 0.30 10.01 -1.08
C THR A 205 -0.13 8.82 -0.22
N THR A 206 0.69 7.77 -0.21
CA THR A 206 0.40 6.61 0.65
C THR A 206 0.39 7.01 2.13
N GLY A 207 1.28 7.93 2.54
CA GLY A 207 1.32 8.44 3.92
C GLY A 207 0.06 9.21 4.31
N GLU A 208 -0.49 10.04 3.42
CA GLU A 208 -1.76 10.73 3.65
C GLU A 208 -2.93 9.75 3.80
N ILE A 209 -3.01 8.72 2.94
CA ILE A 209 -4.08 7.71 3.00
C ILE A 209 -3.97 6.89 4.30
N VAL A 210 -2.76 6.49 4.71
CA VAL A 210 -2.55 5.75 5.96
C VAL A 210 -2.85 6.63 7.18
N ALA A 211 -2.43 7.89 7.18
CA ALA A 211 -2.76 8.82 8.26
C ALA A 211 -4.28 9.05 8.34
N ALA A 212 -4.96 9.18 7.20
CA ALA A 212 -6.42 9.24 7.13
C ALA A 212 -7.09 8.00 7.72
N ALA A 213 -6.64 6.80 7.34
CA ALA A 213 -7.17 5.54 7.89
C ALA A 213 -7.00 5.47 9.41
N LEU A 214 -5.84 5.85 9.94
CA LEU A 214 -5.61 5.92 11.39
C LEU A 214 -6.52 6.94 12.08
N SER A 215 -6.67 8.13 11.48
CA SER A 215 -7.53 9.20 12.00
C SER A 215 -8.99 8.76 12.07
N ILE A 216 -9.52 8.20 10.98
CA ILE A 216 -10.91 7.69 10.88
C ILE A 216 -11.17 6.59 11.90
N ARG A 217 -10.19 5.69 12.11
CA ARG A 217 -10.33 4.59 13.08
C ARG A 217 -10.17 5.04 14.53
N GLY A 218 -9.51 6.17 14.78
CA GLY A 218 -9.34 6.76 16.11
C GLY A 218 -8.51 5.93 17.11
N ALA A 219 -7.77 4.92 16.64
CA ALA A 219 -6.98 4.04 17.49
C ALA A 219 -5.75 3.47 16.77
N PRO A 220 -4.69 3.06 17.48
CA PRO A 220 -3.52 2.46 16.85
C PRO A 220 -3.83 1.12 16.19
N LEU A 221 -3.42 0.98 14.93
CA LEU A 221 -3.68 -0.18 14.08
C LEU A 221 -2.40 -0.98 13.81
N THR A 222 -2.56 -2.27 13.58
CA THR A 222 -1.52 -3.14 13.03
C THR A 222 -1.34 -2.94 11.53
N PHE A 223 -0.25 -3.48 10.96
CA PHE A 223 0.00 -3.38 9.52
C PHE A 223 -1.14 -3.97 8.69
N ASP A 224 -1.67 -5.13 9.07
CA ASP A 224 -2.74 -5.81 8.33
C ASP A 224 -4.06 -5.03 8.45
N GLU A 225 -4.39 -4.51 9.65
CA GLU A 225 -5.55 -3.63 9.84
C GLU A 225 -5.46 -2.35 9.02
N ILE A 226 -4.26 -1.80 8.79
CA ILE A 226 -4.05 -0.64 7.91
C ILE A 226 -4.26 -1.01 6.44
N VAL A 227 -3.79 -2.19 6.02
CA VAL A 227 -4.03 -2.69 4.67
C VAL A 227 -5.54 -2.82 4.41
N ASP A 228 -6.26 -3.41 5.36
CA ASP A 228 -7.71 -3.58 5.27
C ASP A 228 -8.44 -2.23 5.28
N ALA A 229 -8.07 -1.32 6.20
CA ALA A 229 -8.65 0.02 6.29
C ALA A 229 -8.38 0.90 5.06
N THR A 230 -7.37 0.57 4.24
CA THR A 230 -7.05 1.29 3.00
C THR A 230 -7.55 0.58 1.74
N SER A 231 -8.31 -0.50 1.87
CA SER A 231 -8.74 -1.36 0.75
C SER A 231 -9.59 -0.64 -0.30
N ALA A 232 -10.36 0.39 0.08
CA ALA A 232 -11.13 1.22 -0.85
C ALA A 232 -10.24 2.04 -1.80
N ILE A 233 -9.00 2.34 -1.38
CA ILE A 233 -8.00 3.09 -2.15
C ILE A 233 -6.68 2.31 -2.09
N PRO A 234 -6.59 1.16 -2.78
CA PRO A 234 -5.56 0.16 -2.51
C PRO A 234 -4.15 0.68 -2.81
N ARG A 235 -3.19 0.32 -1.94
CA ARG A 235 -1.78 0.64 -2.09
C ARG A 235 -0.91 -0.60 -1.99
N ALA A 236 0.23 -0.60 -2.66
CA ALA A 236 1.19 -1.69 -2.53
C ALA A 236 1.70 -1.80 -1.08
N HIS A 237 1.76 -3.02 -0.54
CA HIS A 237 2.24 -3.31 0.82
C HIS A 237 3.60 -2.66 1.15
N ASN A 238 4.54 -2.64 0.20
CA ASN A 238 5.84 -1.99 0.39
C ASN A 238 5.72 -0.46 0.52
N SER A 239 4.81 0.16 -0.23
CA SER A 239 4.56 1.60 -0.12
C SER A 239 3.93 1.96 1.23
N ILE A 240 3.06 1.11 1.78
CA ILE A 240 2.53 1.26 3.14
C ILE A 240 3.66 1.14 4.16
N ARG A 241 4.51 0.10 4.06
CA ARG A 241 5.68 -0.05 4.96
C ARG A 241 6.62 1.15 4.92
N ASN A 242 6.88 1.69 3.73
CA ASN A 242 7.72 2.87 3.58
C ASN A 242 7.07 4.09 4.24
N ALA A 243 5.77 4.32 4.01
CA ALA A 243 5.04 5.41 4.65
C ALA A 243 5.08 5.30 6.19
N LEU A 244 4.85 4.11 6.75
CA LEU A 244 4.94 3.86 8.19
C LEU A 244 6.33 4.13 8.78
N ALA A 245 7.38 4.09 7.96
CA ALA A 245 8.75 4.33 8.38
C ALA A 245 9.21 5.78 8.17
N SER A 246 8.69 6.47 7.15
CA SER A 246 9.20 7.79 6.72
C SER A 246 8.26 8.96 7.00
N ASP A 247 6.96 8.74 7.14
CA ASP A 247 6.00 9.83 7.37
C ASP A 247 5.97 10.22 8.85
N ALA A 248 6.40 11.43 9.16
CA ALA A 248 6.54 11.92 10.53
C ALA A 248 5.22 12.00 11.32
N ARG A 249 4.06 11.99 10.63
CA ARG A 249 2.74 11.98 11.28
C ARG A 249 2.41 10.62 11.86
N ILE A 250 3.06 9.56 11.38
CA ILE A 250 2.79 8.19 11.81
C ILE A 250 3.92 7.76 12.74
N VAL A 251 3.54 7.30 13.93
CA VAL A 251 4.48 6.79 14.92
C VAL A 251 4.16 5.35 15.26
N LYS A 252 5.22 4.57 15.45
CA LYS A 252 5.08 3.23 15.99
C LYS A 252 4.81 3.34 17.49
N THR A 253 3.64 2.91 17.93
CA THR A 253 3.19 3.01 19.34
C THR A 253 3.45 1.71 20.10
N ASP A 254 3.51 0.59 19.38
CA ASP A 254 3.94 -0.71 19.91
C ASP A 254 4.69 -1.52 18.83
N ARG A 255 5.21 -2.70 19.16
CA ARG A 255 5.99 -3.57 18.27
C ARG A 255 5.30 -3.87 16.94
N THR A 256 3.97 -3.93 16.92
CA THR A 256 3.17 -4.19 15.71
C THR A 256 2.15 -3.11 15.40
N ARG A 257 2.00 -2.08 16.25
CA ARG A 257 0.96 -1.05 16.13
C ARG A 257 1.53 0.31 15.77
N TYR A 258 0.75 1.06 15.01
CA TYR A 258 1.05 2.39 14.53
C TYR A 258 -0.12 3.31 14.86
N GLY A 259 0.18 4.53 15.28
CA GLY A 259 -0.79 5.58 15.56
C GLY A 259 -0.34 6.91 15.02
N LEU A 260 -1.14 7.96 15.23
CA LEU A 260 -0.78 9.31 14.84
C LEU A 260 0.08 9.98 15.91
N ALA A 261 1.07 10.76 15.48
CA ALA A 261 1.98 11.49 16.35
C ALA A 261 1.25 12.49 17.26
N GLU A 262 0.19 13.10 16.75
CA GLU A 262 -0.63 14.08 17.47
C GLU A 262 -1.42 13.49 18.65
N TRP A 263 -1.64 12.18 18.69
CA TRP A 263 -2.31 11.52 19.80
C TRP A 263 -1.49 11.52 21.09
N GLY A 264 -0.21 11.93 21.03
CA GLY A 264 0.66 12.01 22.20
C GLY A 264 0.96 10.67 22.85
N LEU A 265 0.73 9.55 22.14
CA LEU A 265 0.99 8.22 22.67
C LEU A 265 2.50 7.97 22.83
N PRO A 266 2.91 7.15 23.83
CA PRO A 266 4.30 6.75 23.96
C PRO A 266 4.82 6.12 22.67
N ARG A 267 5.98 6.58 22.20
CA ARG A 267 6.65 5.97 21.04
C ARG A 267 7.23 4.64 21.47
N TYR A 268 7.06 3.61 20.64
CA TYR A 268 7.68 2.32 20.85
C TYR A 268 9.19 2.45 20.76
N GLU A 269 9.83 2.21 21.89
CA GLU A 269 11.28 2.08 21.96
C GLU A 269 11.67 0.63 21.68
N PRO A 270 12.60 0.34 20.77
CA PRO A 270 13.12 -1.01 20.57
C PRO A 270 13.62 -1.66 21.87
N VAL A 271 13.36 -2.97 22.04
CA VAL A 271 13.72 -3.74 23.24
C VAL A 271 15.18 -3.56 23.66
N HIS A 272 16.14 -3.49 22.72
CA HIS A 272 17.55 -3.27 23.05
C HIS A 272 17.81 -1.91 23.72
N LEU A 273 17.18 -0.83 23.26
CA LEU A 273 17.30 0.49 23.87
C LEU A 273 16.62 0.53 25.25
N GLN A 274 15.49 -0.16 25.41
CA GLN A 274 14.85 -0.31 26.72
C GLN A 274 15.76 -1.05 27.71
N ILE A 275 16.43 -2.13 27.29
CA ILE A 275 17.41 -2.82 28.12
C ILE A 275 18.57 -1.88 28.45
N ASP A 276 19.10 -1.15 27.48
CA ASP A 276 20.19 -0.21 27.69
C ASP A 276 19.83 0.87 28.73
N ALA A 277 18.64 1.45 28.62
CA ALA A 277 18.11 2.43 29.58
C ALA A 277 17.99 1.84 30.99
N ILE A 278 17.41 0.63 31.13
CA ILE A 278 17.29 -0.06 32.43
C ILE A 278 18.66 -0.30 33.04
N LEU A 279 19.65 -0.70 32.24
CA LEU A 279 21.01 -0.91 32.72
C LEU A 279 21.67 0.41 33.11
N SER A 280 21.50 1.49 32.34
CA SER A 280 22.01 2.82 32.68
C SER A 280 21.49 3.31 34.03
N ASP A 281 20.18 3.19 34.26
CA ASP A 281 19.53 3.62 35.50
C ASP A 281 19.97 2.78 36.72
N ARG A 282 20.41 1.55 36.50
CA ARG A 282 20.80 0.59 37.55
C ARG A 282 22.32 0.38 37.67
N GLY A 283 23.13 1.32 37.18
CA GLY A 283 24.59 1.27 37.34
C GLY A 283 25.28 0.19 36.50
N GLY A 284 24.66 -0.23 35.39
CA GLY A 284 25.24 -1.11 34.38
C GLY A 284 24.84 -2.59 34.46
N ALA A 285 24.10 -3.00 35.49
CA ALA A 285 23.63 -4.37 35.68
C ALA A 285 22.22 -4.43 36.28
N ALA A 286 21.42 -5.41 35.86
CA ALA A 286 20.06 -5.61 36.39
C ALA A 286 19.66 -7.10 36.39
N PRO A 287 18.87 -7.59 37.36
CA PRO A 287 18.29 -8.94 37.30
C PRO A 287 17.45 -9.15 36.05
N LEU A 288 17.58 -10.31 35.39
CA LEU A 288 16.85 -10.60 34.15
C LEU A 288 15.33 -10.55 34.35
N ASP A 289 14.83 -11.05 35.48
CA ASP A 289 13.40 -11.04 35.77
C ASP A 289 12.87 -9.61 35.97
N ASP A 290 13.67 -8.71 36.55
CA ASP A 290 13.32 -7.29 36.66
C ASP A 290 13.29 -6.59 35.30
N VAL A 291 14.25 -6.90 34.42
CA VAL A 291 14.27 -6.39 33.04
C VAL A 291 13.01 -6.84 32.30
N ILE A 292 12.64 -8.12 32.44
CA ILE A 292 11.42 -8.68 31.85
C ILE A 292 10.17 -7.98 32.39
N ALA A 293 10.05 -7.85 33.71
CA ALA A 293 8.90 -7.21 34.35
C ALA A 293 8.76 -5.73 33.92
N THR A 294 9.87 -4.99 33.87
CA THR A 294 9.88 -3.57 33.49
C THR A 294 9.42 -3.37 32.05
N ILE A 295 9.94 -4.16 31.10
CA ILE A 295 9.60 -4.02 29.68
C ILE A 295 8.14 -4.44 29.43
N ARG A 296 7.69 -5.55 30.04
CA ARG A 296 6.30 -6.03 29.91
C ARG A 296 5.28 -5.11 30.57
N GLY A 297 5.67 -4.35 31.60
CA GLY A 297 4.82 -3.33 32.22
C GLY A 297 4.55 -2.13 31.31
N ARG A 298 5.39 -1.90 30.29
CA ARG A 298 5.30 -0.75 29.37
C ARG A 298 4.77 -1.12 27.98
N HIS A 299 5.07 -2.33 27.49
CA HIS A 299 4.78 -2.75 26.12
C HIS A 299 4.41 -4.24 26.01
N ASP A 300 3.65 -4.60 24.97
CA ASP A 300 3.28 -6.00 24.70
C ASP A 300 4.41 -6.77 23.99
N VAL A 301 5.45 -7.09 24.77
CA VAL A 301 6.63 -7.83 24.33
C VAL A 301 6.68 -9.20 25.03
N SER A 302 6.85 -10.26 24.24
CA SER A 302 7.01 -11.61 24.81
C SER A 302 8.29 -11.73 25.64
N GLU A 303 8.20 -12.48 26.73
CA GLU A 303 9.36 -12.78 27.58
C GLU A 303 10.51 -13.42 26.79
N ALA A 304 10.18 -14.34 25.87
CA ALA A 304 11.17 -14.98 25.00
C ALA A 304 11.94 -13.96 24.15
N THR A 305 11.27 -12.92 23.64
CA THR A 305 11.93 -11.82 22.93
C THR A 305 12.88 -11.05 23.85
N ILE A 306 12.44 -10.69 25.06
CA ILE A 306 13.27 -9.93 26.00
C ILE A 306 14.52 -10.75 26.38
N ARG A 307 14.36 -12.04 26.73
CA ARG A 307 15.49 -12.93 27.03
C ARG A 307 16.46 -13.07 25.85
N ALA A 308 15.95 -13.13 24.61
CA ALA A 308 16.78 -13.19 23.43
C ALA A 308 17.65 -11.94 23.26
N TYR A 309 17.07 -10.75 23.47
CA TYR A 309 17.81 -9.48 23.43
C TYR A 309 18.80 -9.34 24.58
N ALA A 310 18.38 -9.63 25.82
CA ALA A 310 19.23 -9.53 27.01
C ALA A 310 20.44 -10.48 26.97
N GLY A 311 20.34 -11.61 26.27
CA GLY A 311 21.41 -12.59 26.14
C GLY A 311 22.30 -12.45 24.91
N ALA A 312 21.98 -11.53 23.99
CA ALA A 312 22.62 -11.43 22.68
C ALA A 312 23.11 -10.01 22.37
N GLY A 313 23.87 -9.90 21.29
CA GLY A 313 24.40 -8.62 20.83
C GLY A 313 25.24 -7.92 21.89
N GLU A 314 24.89 -6.67 22.16
CA GLU A 314 25.55 -5.77 23.12
C GLU A 314 25.33 -6.15 24.60
N PHE A 315 24.40 -7.07 24.88
CA PHE A 315 24.12 -7.56 26.22
C PHE A 315 24.56 -9.00 26.41
N GLN A 316 24.70 -9.39 27.68
CA GLN A 316 24.97 -10.76 28.10
C GLN A 316 24.26 -11.03 29.43
N ILE A 317 23.95 -12.31 29.67
CA ILE A 317 23.41 -12.77 30.95
C ILE A 317 24.53 -13.53 31.69
N ARG A 318 24.89 -13.09 32.90
CA ARG A 318 25.86 -13.74 33.80
C ARG A 318 25.23 -13.90 35.19
N GLY A 319 25.10 -15.14 35.67
CA GLY A 319 24.57 -15.40 37.02
C GLY A 319 23.15 -14.83 37.26
N GLY A 320 22.30 -14.79 36.23
CA GLY A 320 20.95 -14.19 36.31
C GLY A 320 20.89 -12.67 36.16
N LEU A 321 22.04 -11.99 36.07
CA LEU A 321 22.14 -10.55 35.81
C LEU A 321 22.36 -10.29 34.32
N VAL A 322 21.62 -9.34 33.78
CA VAL A 322 21.86 -8.74 32.47
C VAL A 322 22.90 -7.64 32.65
N THR A 323 23.96 -7.66 31.85
CA THR A 323 24.97 -6.61 31.80
C THR A 323 25.26 -6.24 30.36
N ARG A 324 25.88 -5.07 30.15
CA ARG A 324 26.56 -4.79 28.89
C ARG A 324 27.70 -5.80 28.69
N ARG A 325 27.94 -6.15 27.44
CA ARG A 325 28.94 -7.13 27.06
C ARG A 325 30.31 -6.46 26.94
N GLU A 326 31.25 -6.89 27.78
CA GLU A 326 32.62 -6.35 27.83
C GLU A 326 33.55 -6.95 26.75
N ARG A 327 33.22 -8.13 26.22
CA ARG A 327 34.06 -8.88 25.27
C ARG A 327 33.30 -9.21 24.00
N THR A 328 33.99 -9.25 22.87
CA THR A 328 33.40 -9.62 21.56
C THR A 328 32.54 -10.88 21.65
N TYR A 329 31.34 -10.83 21.06
CA TYR A 329 30.39 -11.93 21.05
C TYR A 329 31.04 -13.22 20.54
N ARG A 330 30.97 -14.30 21.34
CA ARG A 330 31.39 -15.64 20.94
C ARG A 330 30.17 -16.50 20.64
N PRO A 331 30.04 -17.06 19.42
CA PRO A 331 28.93 -17.93 19.07
C PRO A 331 28.88 -19.16 19.99
N ARG A 332 27.67 -19.51 20.45
CA ARG A 332 27.45 -20.73 21.26
C ARG A 332 27.72 -22.01 20.48
N ARG A 333 27.45 -22.00 19.17
CA ARG A 333 27.67 -23.15 18.27
C ARG A 333 28.99 -22.95 17.54
N THR A 334 29.84 -23.98 17.51
CA THR A 334 31.10 -23.94 16.76
C THR A 334 30.87 -24.08 15.26
N PRO A 335 31.81 -23.62 14.40
CA PRO A 335 31.73 -23.81 12.96
C PRO A 335 31.52 -25.28 12.55
N GLY A 336 32.32 -26.19 13.12
CA GLY A 336 32.23 -27.62 12.82
C GLY A 336 30.86 -28.23 13.12
N ARG A 337 30.11 -27.72 14.10
CA ARG A 337 28.76 -28.19 14.43
C ARG A 337 27.67 -27.50 13.60
N THR A 338 27.97 -26.52 12.76
CA THR A 338 26.98 -25.70 12.04
C THR A 338 26.65 -26.33 10.69
N ARG A 339 25.38 -26.70 10.48
CA ARG A 339 24.90 -27.35 9.25
C ARG A 339 25.21 -26.50 8.01
N GLY A 340 25.63 -27.15 6.92
CA GLY A 340 25.94 -26.49 5.65
C GLY A 340 27.20 -25.63 5.65
N LEU A 341 27.93 -25.53 6.76
CA LEU A 341 29.15 -24.72 6.86
C LEU A 341 30.38 -25.61 6.68
N TYR A 342 31.24 -25.24 5.73
CA TYR A 342 32.43 -26.00 5.34
C TYR A 342 33.64 -25.07 5.20
N ARG A 343 34.83 -25.57 5.50
CA ARG A 343 36.11 -24.85 5.31
C ARG A 343 36.89 -25.37 4.12
N GLU A 344 37.58 -24.47 3.44
CA GLU A 344 38.65 -24.76 2.51
C GLU A 344 39.77 -23.74 2.74
N ASP A 345 40.83 -24.16 3.43
CA ASP A 345 41.92 -23.28 3.86
C ASP A 345 41.40 -22.06 4.65
N ASP A 346 41.61 -20.85 4.13
CA ASP A 346 41.12 -19.59 4.70
C ASP A 346 39.72 -19.19 4.21
N ALA A 347 39.14 -19.97 3.31
CA ALA A 347 37.80 -19.76 2.80
C ALA A 347 36.75 -20.59 3.55
N VAL A 348 35.53 -20.06 3.58
CA VAL A 348 34.37 -20.69 4.20
C VAL A 348 33.23 -20.71 3.21
N HIS A 349 32.63 -21.88 3.03
CA HIS A 349 31.48 -22.10 2.16
C HIS A 349 30.24 -22.37 3.00
N TRP A 350 29.19 -21.58 2.82
CA TRP A 350 27.90 -21.84 3.46
C TRP A 350 26.85 -22.26 2.45
N ALA A 351 26.48 -23.54 2.50
CA ALA A 351 25.41 -24.13 1.71
C ALA A 351 24.03 -23.69 2.23
N THR A 352 23.22 -23.10 1.35
CA THR A 352 21.87 -22.65 1.66
C THR A 352 20.98 -22.64 0.41
N THR A 353 19.74 -22.20 0.55
CA THR A 353 18.75 -22.12 -0.53
C THR A 353 18.20 -20.70 -0.65
N ILE A 354 18.02 -20.24 -1.89
CA ILE A 354 17.43 -18.93 -2.18
C ILE A 354 15.94 -18.93 -1.79
N THR A 355 15.52 -17.89 -1.08
CA THR A 355 14.13 -17.70 -0.63
C THR A 355 13.39 -16.64 -1.46
N PRO A 356 12.05 -16.69 -1.53
CA PRO A 356 11.27 -15.65 -2.23
C PRO A 356 11.52 -14.23 -1.71
N ALA A 357 11.80 -14.09 -0.41
CA ALA A 357 12.12 -12.79 0.19
C ALA A 357 13.44 -12.21 -0.33
N GLN A 358 14.46 -13.04 -0.54
CA GLN A 358 15.74 -12.62 -1.12
C GLN A 358 15.60 -12.22 -2.59
N CYS A 359 14.78 -12.92 -3.38
CA CYS A 359 14.47 -12.53 -4.76
C CYS A 359 13.82 -11.13 -4.85
N ARG A 360 13.07 -10.72 -3.81
CA ARG A 360 12.49 -9.38 -3.66
C ARG A 360 13.43 -8.33 -3.07
N GLY A 361 14.69 -8.67 -2.81
CA GLY A 361 15.69 -7.73 -2.28
C GLY A 361 15.72 -7.61 -0.76
N THR A 362 15.19 -8.58 -0.03
CA THR A 362 15.25 -8.60 1.44
C THR A 362 16.58 -9.20 1.91
N GLY A 363 17.27 -8.52 2.83
CA GLY A 363 18.43 -9.09 3.55
C GLY A 363 18.03 -10.24 4.48
N PHE A 364 18.99 -11.04 4.94
CA PHE A 364 18.72 -12.30 5.66
C PHE A 364 19.74 -12.57 6.76
N THR A 365 19.36 -13.41 7.73
CA THR A 365 20.23 -13.80 8.85
C THR A 365 21.29 -14.79 8.41
N ILE A 366 22.52 -14.64 8.93
CA ILE A 366 23.60 -15.62 8.76
C ILE A 366 23.81 -16.43 10.06
N PRO A 367 24.33 -17.68 9.98
CA PRO A 367 24.62 -18.47 11.16
C PRO A 367 25.59 -17.76 12.11
N SER A 368 25.32 -17.82 13.42
CA SER A 368 26.18 -17.15 14.41
C SER A 368 27.63 -17.62 14.37
N ALA A 369 27.88 -18.91 14.12
CA ALA A 369 29.23 -19.45 13.96
C ALA A 369 29.98 -18.81 12.78
N LEU A 370 29.29 -18.63 11.65
CA LEU A 370 29.84 -17.93 10.48
C LEU A 370 30.09 -16.45 10.80
N ALA A 371 29.15 -15.79 11.47
CA ALA A 371 29.35 -14.41 11.91
C ALA A 371 30.59 -14.25 12.79
N GLY A 372 30.83 -15.18 13.72
CA GLY A 372 32.02 -15.18 14.57
C GLY A 372 33.32 -15.41 13.80
N LEU A 373 33.32 -16.27 12.76
CA LEU A 373 34.47 -16.46 11.88
C LEU A 373 34.80 -15.18 11.09
N LEU A 374 33.77 -14.45 10.66
CA LEU A 374 33.91 -13.20 9.91
C LEU A 374 34.16 -11.98 10.80
N GLY A 375 34.20 -12.14 12.13
CA GLY A 375 34.36 -11.04 13.08
C GLY A 375 33.15 -10.08 13.15
N ILE A 376 31.97 -10.50 12.68
CA ILE A 376 30.75 -9.68 12.69
C ILE A 376 30.20 -9.62 14.11
N GLY A 377 30.19 -8.43 14.68
CA GLY A 377 29.67 -8.16 16.02
C GLY A 377 28.80 -6.91 16.08
N PRO A 378 28.12 -6.68 17.23
CA PRO A 378 27.43 -5.43 17.51
C PRO A 378 28.34 -4.21 17.27
N GLY A 379 27.85 -3.21 16.54
CA GLY A 379 28.60 -1.98 16.23
C GLY A 379 29.77 -2.15 15.26
N ALA A 380 30.05 -3.37 14.77
CA ALA A 380 31.15 -3.68 13.87
C ALA A 380 30.61 -4.29 12.57
N PRO A 381 30.06 -3.47 11.64
CA PRO A 381 29.70 -3.94 10.32
C PRO A 381 30.97 -4.28 9.54
N ILE A 382 30.91 -5.32 8.71
CA ILE A 382 31.96 -5.63 7.75
C ILE A 382 31.43 -5.41 6.34
N SER A 383 32.32 -5.00 5.45
CA SER A 383 32.05 -4.95 4.02
C SER A 383 33.06 -5.86 3.32
N LEU A 384 32.56 -6.78 2.50
CA LEU A 384 33.39 -7.69 1.72
C LEU A 384 33.31 -7.33 0.25
N GLU A 385 34.44 -7.38 -0.43
CA GLU A 385 34.55 -7.01 -1.84
C GLU A 385 33.96 -8.10 -2.75
N THR A 386 33.30 -7.65 -3.82
CA THR A 386 32.65 -8.54 -4.79
C THR A 386 32.68 -7.92 -6.18
N PRO A 387 32.62 -8.72 -7.27
CA PRO A 387 32.53 -8.19 -8.63
C PRO A 387 31.28 -7.34 -8.90
N LEU A 388 30.21 -7.50 -8.09
CA LEU A 388 28.96 -6.75 -8.21
C LEU A 388 28.85 -5.63 -7.17
N GLY A 389 30.00 -5.15 -6.67
CA GLY A 389 30.10 -4.13 -5.64
C GLY A 389 30.03 -4.67 -4.20
N PRO A 390 30.47 -3.88 -3.20
CA PRO A 390 30.68 -4.37 -1.85
C PRO A 390 29.41 -4.97 -1.21
N GLN A 391 29.58 -6.06 -0.46
CA GLN A 391 28.50 -6.68 0.32
C GLN A 391 28.68 -6.41 1.80
N THR A 392 27.72 -5.70 2.38
CA THR A 392 27.70 -5.40 3.81
C THR A 392 27.05 -6.53 4.60
N PHE A 393 27.66 -6.84 5.74
CA PHE A 393 27.12 -7.68 6.80
C PHE A 393 27.19 -6.91 8.11
N MET A 394 26.11 -6.98 8.88
CA MET A 394 25.97 -6.19 10.10
C MET A 394 25.28 -7.01 11.18
N TRP A 395 25.48 -6.61 12.43
CA TRP A 395 24.67 -7.13 13.53
C TRP A 395 23.36 -6.34 13.61
N ALA A 396 22.23 -7.04 13.54
CA ALA A 396 20.92 -6.44 13.73
C ALA A 396 20.26 -7.09 14.94
N SER A 397 20.17 -6.31 16.03
CA SER A 397 19.54 -6.72 17.28
C SER A 397 20.20 -7.97 17.90
N VAL A 398 19.67 -9.16 17.63
CA VAL A 398 20.10 -10.42 18.27
C VAL A 398 20.99 -11.28 17.37
N GLN A 399 21.10 -10.96 16.07
CA GLN A 399 21.74 -11.82 15.08
C GLN A 399 22.50 -11.02 14.02
N ALA A 400 23.53 -11.64 13.44
CA ALA A 400 24.20 -11.12 12.27
C ALA A 400 23.32 -11.32 11.01
N ARG A 401 23.32 -10.31 10.13
CA ARG A 401 22.56 -10.30 8.89
C ARG A 401 23.42 -9.84 7.72
N SER A 402 23.08 -10.34 6.55
CA SER A 402 23.53 -9.82 5.26
C SER A 402 22.52 -8.82 4.72
N GLY A 403 23.01 -7.80 4.00
CA GLY A 403 22.18 -6.98 3.12
C GLY A 403 21.54 -7.78 1.98
N SER A 404 20.88 -7.09 1.06
CA SER A 404 20.28 -7.75 -0.10
C SER A 404 21.34 -8.39 -1.00
N ILE A 405 21.17 -9.67 -1.32
CA ILE A 405 21.97 -10.38 -2.34
C ILE A 405 21.24 -10.47 -3.69
N LYS A 406 20.15 -9.69 -3.88
CA LYS A 406 19.34 -9.74 -5.11
C LYS A 406 20.18 -9.54 -6.37
N ARG A 407 21.19 -8.68 -6.33
CA ARG A 407 22.09 -8.46 -7.48
C ARG A 407 22.82 -9.73 -7.94
N PHE A 408 23.19 -10.61 -7.01
CA PHE A 408 23.79 -11.91 -7.34
C PHE A 408 22.75 -12.89 -7.86
N ILE A 409 21.55 -12.88 -7.27
CA ILE A 409 20.41 -13.70 -7.71
C ILE A 409 20.07 -13.37 -9.16
N ASP A 410 19.98 -12.08 -9.49
CA ASP A 410 19.64 -11.61 -10.83
C ASP A 410 20.78 -11.93 -11.83
N ALA A 411 22.04 -11.66 -11.46
CA ALA A 411 23.21 -11.94 -12.32
C ALA A 411 23.43 -13.44 -12.58
N LEU A 412 23.07 -14.29 -11.62
CA LEU A 412 23.13 -15.75 -11.74
C LEU A 412 21.76 -16.34 -12.11
N GLU A 413 20.78 -15.56 -12.53
CA GLU A 413 19.45 -16.02 -12.95
C GLU A 413 18.86 -17.10 -12.00
N LEU A 414 18.94 -16.85 -10.68
CA LEU A 414 18.51 -17.79 -9.65
C LEU A 414 17.03 -17.61 -9.31
N THR A 415 16.37 -18.73 -9.04
CA THR A 415 14.98 -18.75 -8.58
C THR A 415 14.88 -19.17 -7.12
N ALA A 416 13.75 -18.88 -6.48
CA ALA A 416 13.47 -19.40 -5.14
C ALA A 416 13.54 -20.94 -5.14
N GLY A 417 14.21 -21.52 -4.15
CA GLY A 417 14.50 -22.96 -4.10
C GLY A 417 15.86 -23.36 -4.68
N ALA A 418 16.55 -22.47 -5.40
CA ALA A 418 17.88 -22.77 -5.92
C ALA A 418 18.90 -22.99 -4.79
N ALA A 419 19.62 -24.11 -4.84
CA ALA A 419 20.72 -24.41 -3.93
C ALA A 419 21.96 -23.60 -4.32
N VAL A 420 22.58 -22.96 -3.33
CA VAL A 420 23.74 -22.09 -3.52
C VAL A 420 24.77 -22.30 -2.42
N PHE A 421 26.00 -21.93 -2.74
CA PHE A 421 27.02 -21.62 -1.74
C PHE A 421 27.19 -20.11 -1.65
N LEU A 422 27.25 -19.63 -0.41
CA LEU A 422 27.77 -18.32 -0.07
C LEU A 422 29.24 -18.50 0.31
N ASP A 423 30.13 -18.05 -0.56
CA ASP A 423 31.57 -18.23 -0.45
C ASP A 423 32.18 -16.98 0.20
N PHE A 424 32.93 -17.18 1.28
CA PHE A 424 33.61 -16.15 2.05
C PHE A 424 35.11 -16.41 2.01
N GLY A 425 35.85 -15.58 1.28
CA GLY A 425 37.31 -15.60 1.28
C GLY A 425 37.89 -14.45 2.11
N PRO A 426 39.23 -14.33 2.19
CA PRO A 426 39.88 -13.19 2.83
C PRO A 426 39.45 -11.87 2.17
N GLY A 427 38.61 -11.10 2.87
CA GLY A 427 38.09 -9.81 2.38
C GLY A 427 37.10 -9.89 1.22
N THR A 428 36.69 -11.08 0.78
CA THR A 428 35.87 -11.27 -0.43
C THR A 428 34.61 -12.07 -0.17
N PHE A 429 33.58 -11.81 -0.98
CA PHE A 429 32.31 -12.54 -0.94
C PHE A 429 31.81 -12.87 -2.34
N ALA A 430 31.30 -14.09 -2.51
CA ALA A 430 30.65 -14.52 -3.73
C ALA A 430 29.42 -15.39 -3.45
N VAL A 431 28.50 -15.39 -4.41
CA VAL A 431 27.39 -16.35 -4.47
C VAL A 431 27.67 -17.28 -5.64
N ARG A 432 27.50 -18.58 -5.43
CA ARG A 432 27.74 -19.59 -6.46
C ARG A 432 26.62 -20.63 -6.45
N ARG A 433 26.24 -21.10 -7.64
CA ARG A 433 25.30 -22.22 -7.78
C ARG A 433 25.89 -23.48 -7.14
N ALA A 434 25.10 -24.19 -6.35
CA ALA A 434 25.52 -25.50 -5.86
C ALA A 434 25.33 -26.52 -6.99
N GLU A 435 26.44 -26.87 -7.64
CA GLU A 435 26.46 -27.90 -8.68
C GLU A 435 26.61 -29.28 -8.04
N HIS A 436 26.05 -30.32 -8.67
CA HIS A 436 26.24 -31.70 -8.26
C HIS A 436 26.97 -32.46 -9.36
N SER A 437 28.16 -32.98 -9.04
CA SER A 437 28.88 -33.85 -9.96
C SER A 437 28.53 -35.32 -9.71
N GLY A 438 28.10 -36.03 -10.76
CA GLY A 438 27.94 -37.48 -10.75
C GLY A 438 29.19 -38.26 -11.21
N ALA A 439 30.30 -37.56 -11.50
CA ALA A 439 31.47 -38.16 -12.16
C ALA A 439 32.16 -39.26 -11.33
N SER A 440 32.13 -39.15 -9.99
CA SER A 440 32.54 -40.21 -9.06
C SER A 440 31.95 -39.95 -7.67
N PRO A 441 31.88 -40.96 -6.77
CA PRO A 441 31.41 -40.76 -5.40
C PRO A 441 32.19 -39.68 -4.65
N THR A 442 33.51 -39.60 -4.86
CA THR A 442 34.37 -38.60 -4.21
C THR A 442 34.16 -37.20 -4.79
N ALA A 443 34.02 -37.07 -6.11
CA ALA A 443 33.65 -35.80 -6.74
C ALA A 443 32.27 -35.30 -6.27
N ALA A 444 31.30 -36.20 -6.12
CA ALA A 444 29.98 -35.88 -5.59
C ALA A 444 30.06 -35.32 -4.16
N ILE A 445 30.88 -35.94 -3.29
CA ILE A 445 31.11 -35.45 -1.93
C ILE A 445 31.76 -34.06 -1.96
N LEU A 446 32.82 -33.85 -2.74
CA LEU A 446 33.51 -32.56 -2.81
C LEU A 446 32.59 -31.42 -3.23
N THR A 447 31.72 -31.64 -4.23
CA THR A 447 30.73 -30.63 -4.64
C THR A 447 29.74 -30.26 -3.54
N ARG A 448 29.39 -31.20 -2.64
CA ARG A 448 28.55 -30.93 -1.46
C ARG A 448 29.25 -30.12 -0.38
N LEU A 449 30.57 -30.13 -0.35
CA LEU A 449 31.39 -29.28 0.53
C LEU A 449 31.63 -27.88 -0.06
N GLY A 450 31.18 -27.64 -1.30
CA GLY A 450 31.44 -26.41 -2.03
C GLY A 450 32.77 -26.40 -2.78
N ARG A 451 33.50 -27.51 -2.80
CA ARG A 451 34.81 -27.65 -3.44
C ARG A 451 34.71 -28.07 -4.90
N ARG A 452 35.79 -27.86 -5.67
CA ARG A 452 35.87 -28.33 -7.07
C ARG A 452 35.81 -29.86 -7.12
N PRO A 453 35.09 -30.45 -8.10
CA PRO A 453 35.03 -31.90 -8.25
C PRO A 453 36.40 -32.45 -8.69
N GLU A 454 36.96 -33.35 -7.90
CA GLU A 454 38.20 -34.06 -8.20
C GLU A 454 38.07 -35.53 -7.77
N ARG A 455 38.68 -36.46 -8.53
CA ARG A 455 38.80 -37.84 -8.10
C ARG A 455 39.97 -37.98 -7.13
N VAL A 456 39.67 -38.16 -5.85
CA VAL A 456 40.69 -38.32 -4.80
C VAL A 456 40.64 -39.72 -4.17
N GLY A 457 41.79 -40.19 -3.67
CA GLY A 457 41.88 -41.43 -2.88
C GLY A 457 41.32 -41.26 -1.46
N ARG A 458 40.95 -42.37 -0.81
CA ARG A 458 40.32 -42.38 0.53
C ARG A 458 41.10 -41.63 1.61
N PRO A 459 42.45 -41.75 1.73
CA PRO A 459 43.20 -41.01 2.74
C PRO A 459 43.12 -39.49 2.53
N ARG A 460 43.19 -39.03 1.27
CA ARG A 460 43.06 -37.61 0.92
C ARG A 460 41.63 -37.11 1.16
N LEU A 461 40.61 -37.89 0.82
CA LEU A 461 39.21 -37.54 1.08
C LEU A 461 38.93 -37.37 2.57
N THR A 462 39.45 -38.26 3.41
CA THR A 462 39.28 -38.20 4.87
C THR A 462 39.90 -36.92 5.44
N ARG A 463 41.11 -36.54 4.99
CA ARG A 463 41.74 -35.27 5.39
C ARG A 463 40.92 -34.05 4.96
N ILE A 464 40.43 -34.04 3.72
CA ILE A 464 39.57 -32.96 3.21
C ILE A 464 38.29 -32.83 4.05
N LEU A 465 37.65 -33.94 4.37
CA LEU A 465 36.44 -33.97 5.20
C LEU A 465 36.72 -33.49 6.63
N ALA A 466 37.83 -33.94 7.23
CA ALA A 466 38.24 -33.51 8.55
C ALA A 466 38.48 -31.99 8.58
N GLU A 467 39.24 -31.47 7.62
CA GLU A 467 39.50 -30.04 7.46
C GLU A 467 38.20 -29.25 7.25
N SER A 468 37.35 -29.69 6.33
CA SER A 468 36.09 -29.03 5.97
C SER A 468 35.10 -28.97 7.14
N LEU A 469 35.22 -29.89 8.09
CA LEU A 469 34.33 -30.00 9.26
C LEU A 469 34.97 -29.49 10.56
N TRP A 470 36.14 -28.84 10.49
CA TRP A 470 36.91 -28.39 11.67
C TRP A 470 37.21 -29.54 12.66
N LEU A 471 37.45 -30.74 12.15
CA LEU A 471 37.93 -31.88 12.92
C LEU A 471 39.47 -31.92 12.91
N PRO A 472 40.11 -32.56 13.92
CA PRO A 472 41.54 -32.83 13.89
C PRO A 472 41.97 -33.57 12.62
N PRO A 473 43.17 -33.30 12.06
CA PRO A 473 43.64 -33.93 10.81
C PRO A 473 43.63 -35.47 10.83
N GLU A 474 43.90 -36.07 12.00
CA GLU A 474 43.94 -37.52 12.22
C GLU A 474 42.56 -38.10 12.61
N SER A 475 41.46 -37.44 12.21
CA SER A 475 40.11 -37.93 12.51
C SER A 475 39.72 -39.12 11.66
N THR A 476 39.04 -40.10 12.28
CA THR A 476 38.54 -41.30 11.60
C THR A 476 37.31 -41.01 10.75
N SER A 477 37.02 -41.90 9.79
CA SER A 477 35.81 -41.86 8.96
C SER A 477 34.53 -41.87 9.79
N ASP A 478 34.50 -42.67 10.86
CA ASP A 478 33.32 -42.80 11.73
C ASP A 478 33.01 -41.46 12.42
N ARG A 479 34.05 -40.77 12.91
CA ARG A 479 33.89 -39.45 13.53
C ARG A 479 33.38 -38.39 12.56
N VAL A 480 33.79 -38.47 11.29
CA VAL A 480 33.27 -37.61 10.22
C VAL A 480 31.78 -37.87 9.98
N VAL A 481 31.39 -39.14 9.84
CA VAL A 481 30.00 -39.56 9.62
C VAL A 481 29.12 -39.15 10.81
N ASP A 482 29.56 -39.43 12.04
CA ASP A 482 28.84 -39.06 13.27
C ASP A 482 28.59 -37.56 13.37
N LEU A 483 29.60 -36.74 13.01
CA LEU A 483 29.44 -35.29 13.01
C LEU A 483 28.41 -34.85 11.96
N LEU A 484 28.45 -35.39 10.74
CA LEU A 484 27.48 -35.09 9.68
C LEU A 484 26.05 -35.48 10.10
N VAL A 485 25.86 -36.64 10.72
CA VAL A 485 24.58 -37.06 11.28
C VAL A 485 24.10 -36.09 12.36
N SER A 486 24.97 -35.68 13.29
CA SER A 486 24.63 -34.71 14.34
C SER A 486 24.27 -33.32 13.77
N ARG A 487 24.80 -32.97 12.60
CA ARG A 487 24.46 -31.76 11.84
C ARG A 487 23.17 -31.88 11.04
N ARG A 488 22.55 -33.07 11.02
CA ARG A 488 21.38 -33.44 10.20
C ARG A 488 21.68 -33.36 8.70
N GLU A 489 22.86 -33.79 8.29
CA GLU A 489 23.32 -33.86 6.90
C GLU A 489 23.39 -35.32 6.45
N THR A 490 22.27 -36.04 6.60
CA THR A 490 22.17 -37.50 6.41
C THR A 490 22.57 -37.95 5.01
N ASP A 491 22.10 -37.27 3.94
CA ASP A 491 22.51 -37.60 2.56
C ASP A 491 24.02 -37.51 2.35
N LEU A 492 24.69 -36.52 2.96
CA LEU A 492 26.14 -36.41 2.88
C LEU A 492 26.83 -37.48 3.73
N ALA A 493 26.30 -37.77 4.93
CA ALA A 493 26.79 -38.83 5.80
C ALA A 493 26.77 -40.19 5.10
N ASP A 494 25.66 -40.54 4.45
CA ASP A 494 25.48 -41.81 3.73
C ASP A 494 26.47 -41.94 2.56
N ARG A 495 26.66 -40.86 1.79
CA ARG A 495 27.64 -40.80 0.70
C ARG A 495 29.06 -41.00 1.21
N VAL A 496 29.41 -40.32 2.31
CA VAL A 496 30.74 -40.43 2.93
C VAL A 496 30.98 -41.85 3.46
N ALA A 497 29.99 -42.42 4.15
CA ALA A 497 30.07 -43.79 4.66
C ALA A 497 30.26 -44.81 3.52
N SER A 498 29.55 -44.64 2.41
CA SER A 498 29.68 -45.49 1.22
C SER A 498 31.05 -45.33 0.53
N ALA A 499 31.59 -44.11 0.46
CA ALA A 499 32.86 -43.84 -0.21
C ALA A 499 34.12 -44.23 0.60
N LEU A 500 34.01 -44.30 1.93
CA LEU A 500 35.12 -44.57 2.84
C LEU A 500 35.17 -45.99 3.39
N ARG A 501 34.09 -46.78 3.28
CA ARG A 501 34.13 -48.26 3.43
C ARG A 501 34.91 -48.87 2.27
#